data_AF-A0A938ISH6-F1
#
_entry.id   AF-A0A938ISH6-F1
#
_cell.length_a   1.000
_cell.length_b   1.000
_cell.length_c   1.000
_cell.angle_alpha   90.00
_cell.angle_beta   90.00
_cell.angle_gamma   90.00
#
_symmetry.space_group_name_H-M   'P 1'
#
loop_
_entity.id
_entity.type
_entity.pdbx_description
1 polymer ?
#
loop_
_entity_poly.entity_id
_entity_poly.type
_entity_poly.pdbx_seq_one_letter_code
_entity_poly.pdbx_strand_id
1 'polypeptide(L)' 'MAETKKLAATVRSGTGKGAARSVRREGRIPAVLYGGGEAPQPISLD' A
#
# COMPACT_ATOMS: atom_id res chain seq x y z
N MET A 1 24.87 11.68 0.30
CA MET A 1 23.64 11.74 -0.51
C MET A 1 22.75 10.59 -0.08
N ALA A 2 21.45 10.81 0.12
CA ALA A 2 20.55 9.76 0.56
C ALA A 2 20.28 8.77 -0.59
N GLU A 3 20.48 7.48 -0.33
CA GLU A 3 20.15 6.43 -1.28
C GLU A 3 18.62 6.28 -1.36
N THR A 4 18.07 6.45 -2.56
CA THR A 4 16.62 6.40 -2.78
C THR A 4 16.23 5.00 -3.23
N LYS A 5 15.47 4.28 -2.41
CA LYS A 5 14.93 2.96 -2.76
C LYS A 5 13.59 3.09 -3.48
N LYS A 6 13.46 2.42 -4.62
CA LYS A 6 12.20 2.34 -5.38
C LYS A 6 11.43 1.10 -4.93
N LEU A 7 10.16 1.27 -4.60
CA LEU A 7 9.24 0.20 -4.24
C LEU A 7 8.05 0.25 -5.21
N ALA A 8 7.69 -0.90 -5.79
CA ALA A 8 6.49 -1.01 -6.59
C ALA A 8 5.25 -0.95 -5.69
N ALA A 9 4.27 -0.14 -6.07
CA ALA A 9 3.03 0.04 -5.32
C ALA A 9 1.82 0.00 -6.27
N THR A 10 0.76 -0.67 -5.84
CA THR A 10 -0.51 -0.75 -6.57
C THR A 10 -1.65 -0.21 -5.70
N VAL A 11 -2.55 0.59 -6.28
CA VAL A 11 -3.74 1.11 -5.56
C VAL A 11 -4.72 -0.03 -5.27
N ARG A 12 -5.28 -0.06 -4.05
CA ARG A 12 -6.24 -1.07 -3.61
C ARG A 12 -7.66 -0.52 -3.62
N SER A 13 -8.62 -1.29 -4.13
CA SER A 13 -10.04 -0.93 -4.12
C SER A 13 -10.76 -1.29 -2.81
N GLY A 14 -10.22 -2.24 -2.02
CA GLY A 14 -10.82 -2.70 -0.76
C GLY A 14 -10.03 -2.29 0.49
N THR A 15 -10.73 -1.80 1.50
CA THR A 15 -10.19 -1.48 2.84
C THR A 15 -10.76 -2.41 3.92
N GLY A 16 -10.16 -2.41 5.12
CA GLY A 16 -10.61 -3.22 6.25
C GLY A 16 -10.02 -4.63 6.33
N LYS A 17 -10.50 -5.42 7.31
CA LYS A 17 -9.89 -6.70 7.73
C LYS A 17 -9.91 -7.76 6.63
N GLY A 18 -10.99 -7.86 5.86
CA GLY A 18 -11.14 -8.86 4.79
C GLY A 18 -10.22 -8.59 3.61
N ALA A 19 -10.24 -7.37 3.09
CA ALA A 19 -9.38 -6.94 2.00
C ALA A 19 -7.89 -7.06 2.37
N ALA A 20 -7.51 -6.62 3.57
CA ALA A 20 -6.13 -6.77 4.03
C ALA A 20 -5.70 -8.24 4.21
N ARG A 21 -6.63 -9.17 4.46
CA ARG A 21 -6.35 -10.61 4.48
C ARG A 21 -6.21 -11.18 3.08
N SER A 22 -7.01 -10.73 2.10
CA SER A 22 -6.84 -11.12 0.69
C SER A 22 -5.47 -10.72 0.15
N VAL A 23 -5.09 -9.45 0.34
CA VAL A 23 -3.79 -8.92 -0.11
C VAL A 23 -2.62 -9.74 0.44
N ARG A 24 -2.67 -10.13 1.72
CA ARG A 24 -1.64 -10.99 2.34
C ARG A 24 -1.64 -12.42 1.77
N ARG A 25 -2.80 -12.99 1.44
CA ARG A 25 -2.90 -14.32 0.80
C ARG A 25 -2.33 -14.32 -0.61
N GLU A 26 -2.40 -13.18 -1.29
CA GLU A 26 -1.77 -12.93 -2.59
C GLU A 26 -0.25 -12.66 -2.48
N GLY A 27 0.33 -12.74 -1.27
CA GLY A 27 1.76 -12.51 -1.05
C GLY A 27 2.16 -11.03 -0.94
N ARG A 28 1.20 -10.10 -1.01
CA ARG A 28 1.45 -8.66 -1.00
C ARG A 28 1.26 -8.04 0.38
N ILE A 29 1.87 -6.88 0.60
CA ILE A 29 1.84 -6.14 1.87
C ILE A 29 0.84 -4.98 1.76
N PRO A 30 -0.26 -4.96 2.56
CA PRO A 30 -1.17 -3.83 2.58
C PRO A 30 -0.56 -2.62 3.33
N ALA A 31 -0.57 -1.44 2.71
CA ALA A 31 -0.05 -0.19 3.26
C ALA A 31 -0.95 1.03 2.94
N VAL A 32 -0.63 2.19 3.50
CA VAL A 32 -1.34 3.46 3.27
C VAL A 32 -0.32 4.54 2.93
N LEU A 33 -0.53 5.24 1.81
CA LEU A 33 0.21 6.42 1.42
C LEU A 33 -0.50 7.66 1.98
N TYR A 34 0.23 8.54 2.65
CA TYR A 34 -0.29 9.80 3.20
C TYR A 34 0.81 10.87 3.19
N GLY A 35 0.41 12.15 3.19
CA GLY A 35 1.32 13.29 3.19
C GLY A 35 0.81 14.43 2.31
N GLY A 36 1.48 15.59 2.37
CA GLY A 36 1.20 16.71 1.46
C GLY A 36 -0.18 17.36 1.59
N GLY A 37 -0.97 17.02 2.60
CA GLY A 37 -2.36 17.47 2.74
C GLY A 37 -3.35 16.72 1.83
N GLU A 38 -2.90 15.67 1.15
CA GLU A 38 -3.74 14.86 0.27
C GLU A 38 -4.51 13.78 1.05
N ALA A 39 -5.58 13.27 0.43
CA ALA A 39 -6.36 12.18 0.98
C ALA A 39 -5.51 10.90 1.08
N PRO A 40 -5.54 10.17 2.22
CA PRO A 40 -4.80 8.92 2.36
C PRO A 40 -5.23 7.89 1.32
N GLN A 41 -4.26 7.22 0.69
CA GLN A 41 -4.52 6.25 -0.36
C GLN A 41 -4.12 4.83 0.07
N PRO A 42 -5.03 3.85 0.00
CA PRO A 42 -4.70 2.47 0.28
C PRO A 42 -3.91 1.85 -0.88
N ILE A 43 -2.72 1.33 -0.59
CA ILE A 43 -1.83 0.70 -1.58
C ILE A 43 -1.36 -0.69 -1.12
N SER A 44 -0.94 -1.55 -2.05
CA SER A 44 -0.23 -2.79 -1.76
C SER A 44 1.18 -2.73 -2.33
N LEU A 45 2.13 -3.31 -1.61
CA LEU A 45 3.52 -3.48 -2.02
C LEU A 45 3.79 -4.96 -2.30
N ASP A 46 4.73 -5.23 -3.20
CA ASP A 46 5.25 -6.57 -3.46
C ASP A 46 6.40 -6.92 -2.50
#